data_AF-A0A418CID0-F1
#
_entry.id   AF-A0A418CID0-F1
#
_cell.length_a   1.000
_cell.length_b   1.000
_cell.length_c   1.000
_cell.angle_alpha   90.00
_cell.angle_beta   90.00
_cell.angle_gamma   90.00
#
_symmetry.space_group_name_H-M   'P 1'
#
loop_
_entity.id
_entity.type
_entity.pdbx_description
1 polymer ?
#
loop_
_entity_poly.entity_id
_entity_poly.type
_entity_poly.pdbx_seq_one_letter_code
_entity_poly.pdbx_strand_id
1 'polypeptide(L)'
;MEAPQRRHDTKPTRARHRNEYQRHAQKRYRKVRSGERQQLRQLVVELEAAKATAVAAASGRKNRPPWSTGMLSWADIALALQDAAQVSRSDAWELQVQVVNQARLGRAMWTYATNLLAARHVSLPRSAPARREGLDWITTQLYHNADAVVAGLGFPATGELFFDIQVAEERDGGHTVTIRHQREVDESWGSVTARIRLDIWAF
;
A
#
# COMPACT_ATOMS: atom_id res chain seq x y z
N MET A 1 -39.35 39.71 39.11
CA MET A 1 -38.58 40.00 37.90
C MET A 1 -37.52 38.91 37.76
N GLU A 2 -37.78 37.88 36.96
CA GLU A 2 -36.77 36.88 36.59
C GLU A 2 -36.40 37.09 35.12
N ALA A 3 -35.11 37.33 34.85
CA ALA A 3 -34.60 37.51 33.50
C ALA A 3 -34.42 36.14 32.81
N PRO A 4 -34.82 35.97 31.54
CA PRO A 4 -34.68 34.69 30.87
C PRO A 4 -33.22 34.49 30.44
N GLN A 5 -32.57 33.45 30.99
CA GLN A 5 -31.26 32.99 30.56
C GLN A 5 -31.32 32.50 29.10
N ARG A 6 -30.66 33.23 28.21
CA ARG A 6 -30.45 32.83 26.82
C ARG A 6 -29.52 31.62 26.78
N ARG A 7 -30.03 30.47 26.32
CA ARG A 7 -29.22 29.30 26.01
C ARG A 7 -28.29 29.63 24.84
N HIS A 8 -26.99 29.64 25.09
CA HIS A 8 -26.00 29.73 24.04
C HIS A 8 -25.91 28.38 23.33
N ASP A 9 -26.54 28.29 22.16
CA ASP A 9 -26.33 27.17 21.23
C ASP A 9 -24.92 27.29 20.64
N THR A 10 -23.94 26.65 21.28
CA THR A 10 -22.59 26.49 20.74
C THR A 10 -22.66 25.66 19.46
N LYS A 11 -22.42 26.32 18.32
CA LYS A 11 -22.33 25.66 17.01
C LYS A 11 -21.30 24.51 17.10
N PRO A 12 -21.65 23.29 16.67
CA PRO A 12 -20.75 22.15 16.75
C PRO A 12 -19.47 22.40 15.93
N THR A 13 -18.32 22.18 16.57
CA THR A 13 -17.00 22.28 15.94
C THR A 13 -16.88 21.32 14.76
N ARG A 14 -16.10 21.69 13.73
CA ARG A 14 -15.84 20.86 12.52
C ARG A 14 -15.44 19.41 12.85
N ALA A 15 -14.73 19.20 13.95
CA ALA A 15 -14.35 17.88 14.46
C ALA A 15 -15.56 17.02 14.87
N ARG A 16 -16.58 17.63 15.50
CA ARG A 16 -17.81 16.93 15.92
C ARG A 16 -18.62 16.45 14.73
N HIS A 17 -18.78 17.31 13.71
CA HIS A 17 -19.41 16.93 12.43
C HIS A 17 -18.67 15.78 11.73
N ARG A 18 -17.33 15.80 11.73
CA ARG A 18 -16.51 14.73 11.15
C ARG A 18 -16.70 13.39 11.89
N ASN A 19 -16.68 13.41 13.22
CA ASN A 19 -16.88 12.22 14.04
C ASN A 19 -18.28 11.64 13.87
N GLU A 20 -19.29 12.50 13.77
CA GLU A 20 -20.67 12.09 13.55
C GLU A 20 -20.85 11.46 12.16
N TYR A 21 -20.29 12.08 11.12
CA TYR A 21 -20.24 11.52 9.77
C TYR A 21 -19.55 10.14 9.73
N GLN A 22 -18.37 10.01 10.36
CA GLN A 22 -17.65 8.74 10.44
C GLN A 22 -18.46 7.66 11.18
N ARG A 23 -19.16 8.04 12.25
CA ARG A 23 -20.03 7.13 13.00
C ARG A 23 -21.20 6.63 12.15
N HIS A 24 -21.83 7.51 11.37
CA HIS A 24 -22.88 7.13 10.43
C HIS A 24 -22.35 6.24 9.29
N ALA A 25 -21.17 6.55 8.74
CA ALA A 25 -20.52 5.74 7.73
C ALA A 25 -20.18 4.34 8.25
N GLN A 26 -19.61 4.22 9.45
CA GLN A 26 -19.31 2.94 10.09
C GLN A 26 -20.59 2.14 10.39
N LYS A 27 -21.67 2.78 10.84
CA LYS A 27 -22.97 2.12 11.03
C LYS A 27 -23.51 1.54 9.72
N ARG A 28 -23.45 2.31 8.62
CA ARG A 28 -23.85 1.84 7.28
C ARG A 28 -23.01 0.64 6.84
N TYR A 29 -21.69 0.74 6.95
CA TYR A 29 -20.78 -0.35 6.61
C TYR A 29 -21.09 -1.63 7.41
N ARG A 30 -21.28 -1.51 8.73
CA ARG A 30 -21.65 -2.65 9.60
C ARG A 30 -22.99 -3.26 9.21
N LYS A 31 -23.98 -2.45 8.84
CA LYS A 31 -25.30 -2.93 8.40
C LYS A 31 -25.21 -3.73 7.09
N VAL A 32 -24.49 -3.21 6.09
CA VAL A 32 -24.27 -3.90 4.81
C VAL A 32 -23.57 -5.24 5.04
N ARG A 33 -22.45 -5.23 5.79
CA ARG A 33 -21.69 -6.45 6.11
C ARG A 33 -22.49 -7.44 6.97
N SER A 34 -23.43 -6.98 7.78
CA SER A 34 -24.33 -7.85 8.53
C SER A 34 -25.35 -8.53 7.61
N GLY A 35 -25.91 -7.78 6.65
CA GLY A 35 -26.83 -8.31 5.64
C GLY A 35 -26.17 -9.36 4.76
N GLU A 36 -24.98 -9.06 4.24
CA GLU A 36 -24.19 -9.99 3.41
C GLU A 36 -23.85 -11.28 4.18
N ARG A 37 -23.40 -11.17 5.43
CA ARG A 37 -23.15 -12.36 6.26
C ARG A 37 -24.40 -13.19 6.52
N GLN A 38 -25.56 -12.55 6.67
CA GLN A 38 -26.82 -13.25 6.85
C GLN A 38 -27.25 -13.96 5.57
N GLN A 39 -27.11 -13.31 4.41
CA GLN A 39 -27.36 -13.92 3.10
C GLN A 39 -26.45 -15.13 2.86
N LEU A 40 -25.15 -15.01 3.16
CA LEU A 40 -24.21 -16.13 3.03
C LEU A 40 -24.56 -17.30 3.96
N ARG A 41 -24.96 -17.02 5.21
CA ARG A 41 -25.41 -18.08 6.12
C ARG A 41 -26.66 -18.78 5.63
N GLN A 42 -27.60 -18.01 5.09
CA GLN A 42 -28.82 -18.57 4.51
C GLN A 42 -28.52 -19.43 3.29
N LEU A 43 -27.61 -18.97 2.42
CA LEU A 43 -27.14 -19.73 1.27
C LEU A 43 -26.45 -21.04 1.69
N VAL A 44 -25.64 -21.04 2.75
CA VAL A 44 -25.03 -22.27 3.28
C VAL A 44 -26.11 -23.26 3.71
N VAL A 45 -27.12 -22.81 4.46
CA VAL A 45 -28.23 -23.68 4.90
C VAL A 45 -28.99 -24.24 3.69
N GLU A 46 -29.28 -23.42 2.69
CA GLU A 46 -29.96 -23.84 1.45
C GLU A 46 -29.14 -24.86 0.67
N LEU A 47 -27.83 -24.64 0.53
CA LEU A 47 -26.92 -25.55 -0.15
C LEU A 47 -26.73 -26.87 0.61
N GLU A 48 -26.67 -26.83 1.94
CA GLU A 48 -26.59 -28.03 2.77
C GLU A 48 -27.87 -28.87 2.65
N ALA A 49 -29.04 -28.24 2.62
CA ALA A 49 -30.31 -28.91 2.38
C ALA A 49 -30.40 -29.50 0.97
N ALA A 50 -29.96 -28.77 -0.05
CA ALA A 50 -29.87 -29.26 -1.44
C ALA A 50 -28.90 -30.44 -1.57
N LYS A 51 -27.77 -30.41 -0.85
CA LYS A 51 -26.81 -31.52 -0.81
C LYS A 51 -27.43 -32.75 -0.13
N ALA A 52 -28.08 -32.57 1.02
CA ALA A 52 -28.71 -33.66 1.76
C ALA A 52 -29.81 -34.36 0.94
N THR A 53 -30.65 -33.57 0.25
CA THR A 53 -31.69 -34.11 -0.64
C THR A 53 -31.11 -34.86 -1.84
N ALA A 54 -30.04 -34.34 -2.47
CA ALA A 54 -29.35 -35.03 -3.56
C ALA A 54 -28.72 -36.37 -3.11
N VAL A 55 -28.10 -36.41 -1.92
CA VAL A 55 -27.54 -37.64 -1.35
C VAL A 55 -28.65 -38.66 -1.04
N ALA A 56 -29.75 -38.22 -0.43
CA ALA A 56 -30.90 -39.07 -0.16
C ALA A 56 -31.48 -39.67 -1.46
N ALA A 57 -31.66 -38.86 -2.50
CA ALA A 57 -32.13 -39.32 -3.81
C ALA A 57 -31.17 -40.31 -4.49
N ALA A 58 -29.86 -40.13 -4.32
CA ALA A 58 -28.85 -41.04 -4.86
C ALA A 58 -28.79 -42.39 -4.11
N SER A 59 -29.10 -42.39 -2.81
CA SER A 59 -29.14 -43.59 -1.96
C SER A 59 -30.43 -44.41 -2.11
N GLY A 60 -31.55 -43.81 -2.52
CA GLY A 60 -32.84 -44.48 -2.72
C GLY A 60 -32.97 -45.33 -4.00
N ARG A 61 -31.91 -45.44 -4.81
CA ARG A 61 -31.91 -46.30 -6.01
C ARG A 61 -31.87 -47.77 -5.58
N LYS A 62 -33.04 -48.44 -5.58
CA LYS A 62 -33.29 -49.83 -5.14
C LYS A 62 -32.38 -50.93 -5.74
N ASN A 63 -31.57 -50.62 -6.77
CA ASN A 63 -30.66 -51.55 -7.44
C ASN A 63 -29.18 -51.33 -7.12
N ARG A 64 -28.87 -50.53 -6.08
CA ARG A 64 -27.49 -50.18 -5.74
C ARG A 64 -26.90 -51.20 -4.74
N PRO A 65 -25.76 -51.85 -5.03
CA PRO A 65 -25.14 -52.81 -4.12
C PRO A 65 -24.80 -52.17 -2.76
N PRO A 66 -24.93 -52.89 -1.62
CA PRO A 66 -24.74 -52.33 -0.26
C PRO A 66 -23.39 -51.65 -0.02
N TRP A 67 -22.33 -52.08 -0.73
CA TRP A 67 -20.99 -51.52 -0.64
C TRP A 67 -20.82 -50.17 -1.38
N SER A 68 -21.77 -49.83 -2.25
CA SER A 68 -21.70 -48.62 -3.10
C SER A 68 -22.47 -47.42 -2.53
N THR A 69 -23.03 -47.57 -1.31
CA THR A 69 -23.82 -46.54 -0.60
C THR A 69 -22.96 -45.39 -0.06
N GLY A 70 -21.63 -45.53 -0.06
CA GLY A 70 -20.67 -44.49 0.33
C GLY A 70 -19.58 -44.18 -0.72
N MET A 71 -19.57 -44.87 -1.86
CA MET A 71 -18.58 -44.65 -2.92
C MET A 71 -19.16 -43.75 -4.01
N LEU A 72 -18.48 -42.63 -4.28
CA LEU A 72 -18.70 -41.81 -5.48
C LEU A 72 -18.60 -42.70 -6.73
N SER A 73 -19.38 -42.40 -7.76
CA SER A 73 -19.23 -43.15 -9.00
C SER A 73 -17.85 -42.87 -9.61
N TRP A 74 -17.29 -43.83 -10.34
CA TRP A 74 -16.04 -43.59 -11.08
C TRP A 74 -16.16 -42.42 -12.05
N ALA A 75 -17.35 -42.14 -12.57
CA ALA A 75 -17.63 -40.95 -13.36
C ALA A 75 -17.48 -39.66 -12.55
N ASP A 76 -18.02 -39.60 -11.33
CA ASP A 76 -17.89 -38.44 -10.44
C ASP A 76 -16.44 -38.24 -9.99
N ILE A 77 -15.71 -39.34 -9.70
CA ILE A 77 -14.29 -39.29 -9.36
C ILE A 77 -13.46 -38.78 -10.55
N ALA A 78 -13.72 -39.30 -11.75
CA ALA A 78 -13.03 -38.86 -12.96
C ALA A 78 -13.30 -37.38 -13.26
N LEU A 79 -14.54 -36.93 -13.08
CA LEU A 79 -14.91 -35.52 -13.25
C LEU A 79 -14.19 -34.63 -12.23
N ALA A 80 -14.18 -35.00 -10.94
CA ALA A 80 -13.49 -34.24 -9.91
C ALA A 80 -11.97 -34.18 -10.14
N LEU A 81 -11.36 -35.27 -10.62
CA LEU A 81 -9.94 -35.29 -11.01
C LEU A 81 -9.67 -34.42 -12.24
N GLN A 82 -10.58 -34.40 -13.21
CA GLN A 82 -10.48 -33.54 -14.38
C GLN A 82 -10.54 -32.06 -14.00
N ASP A 83 -11.50 -31.69 -13.15
CA ASP A 83 -11.65 -30.32 -12.62
C ASP A 83 -10.39 -29.90 -11.85
N ALA A 84 -9.91 -30.76 -10.95
CA ALA A 84 -8.68 -30.51 -10.20
C ALA A 84 -7.45 -30.37 -11.12
N ALA A 85 -7.34 -31.20 -12.16
CA ALA A 85 -6.26 -31.11 -13.14
C ALA A 85 -6.37 -29.83 -14.00
N GLN A 86 -7.57 -29.34 -14.27
CA GLN A 86 -7.76 -28.06 -14.96
C GLN A 86 -7.31 -26.89 -14.10
N VAL A 87 -7.71 -26.84 -12.83
CA VAL A 87 -7.26 -25.82 -11.86
C VAL A 87 -5.74 -25.86 -11.69
N SER A 88 -5.17 -27.05 -11.49
CA SER A 88 -3.72 -27.19 -11.34
C SER A 88 -2.95 -26.70 -12.58
N ARG A 89 -3.49 -26.91 -13.79
CA ARG A 89 -2.89 -26.40 -15.03
C ARG A 89 -3.00 -24.88 -15.15
N SER A 90 -4.12 -24.27 -14.78
CA SER A 90 -4.23 -22.80 -14.77
C SER A 90 -3.27 -22.18 -13.76
N ASP A 91 -3.16 -22.75 -12.57
CA ASP A 91 -2.28 -22.26 -11.51
C ASP A 91 -0.81 -22.40 -11.92
N ALA A 92 -0.43 -23.53 -12.52
CA ALA A 92 0.91 -23.75 -13.04
C ALA A 92 1.28 -22.71 -14.11
N TRP A 93 0.35 -22.39 -15.01
CA TRP A 93 0.56 -21.36 -16.02
C TRP A 93 0.73 -19.97 -15.39
N GLU A 94 -0.13 -19.60 -14.44
CA GLU A 94 -0.02 -18.32 -13.73
C GLU A 94 1.32 -18.21 -12.99
N LEU A 95 1.73 -19.25 -12.27
CA LEU A 95 3.01 -19.30 -11.58
C LEU A 95 4.20 -19.16 -12.54
N GLN A 96 4.15 -19.80 -13.71
CA GLN A 96 5.20 -19.64 -14.73
C GLN A 96 5.30 -18.19 -15.19
N VAL A 97 4.16 -17.52 -15.45
CA VAL A 97 4.14 -16.10 -15.81
C VAL A 97 4.71 -15.24 -14.68
N GLN A 98 4.33 -15.52 -13.43
CA GLN A 98 4.86 -14.82 -12.26
C GLN A 98 6.38 -14.97 -12.13
N VAL A 99 6.92 -16.18 -12.28
CA VAL A 99 8.37 -16.44 -12.22
C VAL A 99 9.12 -15.65 -13.28
N VAL A 100 8.62 -15.64 -14.53
CA VAL A 100 9.24 -14.85 -15.61
C VAL A 100 9.24 -13.35 -15.29
N ASN A 101 8.12 -12.83 -14.76
CA ASN A 101 8.00 -11.42 -14.39
C ASN A 101 8.92 -11.05 -13.22
N GLN A 102 9.00 -11.88 -12.20
CA GLN A 102 9.88 -11.67 -11.05
C GLN A 102 11.36 -11.75 -11.46
N ALA A 103 11.73 -12.69 -12.33
CA ALA A 103 13.09 -12.76 -12.85
C ALA A 103 13.47 -11.50 -13.66
N ARG A 104 12.53 -10.93 -14.43
CA ARG A 104 12.73 -9.66 -15.14
C ARG A 104 12.91 -8.49 -14.17
N LEU A 105 12.09 -8.43 -13.12
CA LEU A 105 12.20 -7.43 -12.06
C LEU A 105 13.55 -7.51 -11.35
N GLY A 106 13.95 -8.71 -10.92
CA GLY A 106 15.23 -8.96 -10.26
C GLY A 106 16.43 -8.51 -11.10
N ARG A 107 16.45 -8.80 -12.41
CA ARG A 107 17.51 -8.31 -13.31
C ARG A 107 17.55 -6.79 -13.40
N ALA A 108 16.38 -6.14 -13.51
CA ALA A 108 16.30 -4.69 -13.57
C ALA A 108 16.80 -4.04 -12.27
N MET A 109 16.40 -4.58 -11.12
CA MET A 109 16.84 -4.11 -9.80
C MET A 109 18.33 -4.36 -9.56
N TRP A 110 18.86 -5.52 -9.97
CA TRP A 110 20.29 -5.81 -9.89
C TRP A 110 21.12 -4.78 -10.67
N THR A 111 20.71 -4.49 -11.91
CA THR A 111 21.37 -3.50 -12.76
C THR A 111 21.32 -2.12 -12.12
N TYR A 112 20.16 -1.75 -11.57
CA TYR A 112 19.95 -0.49 -10.88
C TYR A 112 20.88 -0.35 -9.66
N ALA A 113 20.89 -1.34 -8.77
CA ALA A 113 21.73 -1.33 -7.57
C ALA A 113 23.22 -1.31 -7.91
N THR A 114 23.65 -2.09 -8.91
CA THR A 114 25.06 -2.12 -9.34
C THR A 114 25.52 -0.76 -9.87
N ASN A 115 24.69 -0.10 -10.68
CA ASN A 115 25.01 1.24 -11.18
C ASN A 115 25.09 2.28 -10.08
N LEU A 116 24.25 2.14 -9.05
CA LEU A 116 24.24 3.06 -7.92
C LEU A 116 25.49 2.91 -7.06
N LEU A 117 25.89 1.67 -6.77
CA LEU A 117 27.13 1.37 -6.05
C LEU A 117 28.37 1.84 -6.81
N ALA A 118 28.32 1.85 -8.14
CA ALA A 118 29.38 2.38 -8.98
C ALA A 118 29.39 3.92 -9.08
N ALA A 119 28.61 4.64 -8.25
CA ALA A 119 28.48 6.10 -8.22
C ALA A 119 28.19 6.73 -9.60
N ARG A 120 27.51 6.00 -10.50
CA ARG A 120 27.08 6.52 -11.79
C ARG A 120 25.79 7.32 -11.58
N HIS A 121 25.53 8.35 -12.38
CA HIS A 121 24.22 9.02 -12.35
C HIS A 121 23.12 8.00 -12.70
N VAL A 122 22.35 7.58 -11.69
CA VAL A 122 21.31 6.57 -11.87
C VAL A 122 19.94 7.23 -11.82
N SER A 123 19.28 7.28 -12.97
CA SER A 123 17.84 7.54 -13.02
C SER A 123 17.07 6.28 -12.59
N LEU A 124 15.84 6.45 -12.10
CA LEU A 124 15.01 5.32 -11.71
C LEU A 124 14.83 4.32 -12.88
N PRO A 125 14.73 3.01 -12.60
CA PRO A 125 14.55 1.99 -13.63
C PRO A 125 13.41 2.30 -14.61
N ARG A 126 13.58 1.95 -15.89
CA ARG A 126 12.56 2.24 -16.92
C ARG A 126 11.27 1.44 -16.75
N SER A 127 11.33 0.21 -16.25
CA SER A 127 10.13 -0.61 -16.03
C SER A 127 9.33 -0.09 -14.85
N ALA A 128 8.02 0.07 -15.00
CA ALA A 128 7.14 0.54 -13.92
C ALA A 128 7.29 -0.22 -12.59
N PRO A 129 7.32 -1.58 -12.55
CA PRO A 129 7.50 -2.29 -11.29
C PRO A 129 8.87 -2.04 -10.66
N ALA A 130 9.97 -2.09 -11.43
CA ALA A 130 11.30 -1.82 -10.87
C ALA A 130 11.47 -0.35 -10.46
N ARG A 131 10.80 0.57 -11.15
CA ARG A 131 10.79 2.00 -10.79
C ARG A 131 10.16 2.20 -9.42
N ARG A 132 9.05 1.52 -9.14
CA ARG A 132 8.37 1.58 -7.84
C ARG A 132 9.26 1.04 -6.73
N GLU A 133 9.80 -0.17 -6.90
CA GLU A 133 10.71 -0.78 -5.92
C GLU A 133 12.00 0.04 -5.74
N GLY A 134 12.56 0.55 -6.82
CA GLY A 134 13.74 1.42 -6.79
C GLY A 134 13.47 2.73 -6.06
N LEU A 135 12.33 3.37 -6.31
CA LEU A 135 11.93 4.59 -5.61
C LEU A 135 11.77 4.31 -4.11
N ASP A 136 11.02 3.27 -3.74
CA ASP A 136 10.79 2.88 -2.35
C ASP A 136 12.11 2.62 -1.61
N TRP A 137 13.01 1.88 -2.24
CA TRP A 137 14.34 1.60 -1.71
C TRP A 137 15.17 2.88 -1.49
N ILE A 138 15.26 3.78 -2.48
CA ILE A 138 16.00 5.04 -2.32
C ILE A 138 15.37 5.91 -1.23
N THR A 139 14.04 6.03 -1.22
CA THR A 139 13.36 6.87 -0.23
C THR A 139 13.54 6.33 1.18
N THR A 140 13.55 5.01 1.35
CA THR A 140 13.83 4.36 2.63
C THR A 140 15.27 4.61 3.07
N GLN A 141 16.24 4.48 2.15
CA GLN A 141 17.64 4.80 2.45
C GLN A 141 17.82 6.27 2.79
N LEU A 142 17.20 7.19 2.04
CA LEU A 142 17.25 8.63 2.35
C LEU A 142 16.63 8.91 3.71
N TYR A 143 15.48 8.33 4.03
CA TYR A 143 14.83 8.56 5.32
C TYR A 143 15.68 8.11 6.50
N HIS A 144 16.29 6.93 6.43
CA HIS A 144 17.09 6.40 7.54
C HIS A 144 18.52 6.93 7.60
N ASN A 145 19.08 7.41 6.48
CA ASN A 145 20.44 7.93 6.42
C ASN A 145 20.50 9.46 6.29
N ALA A 146 19.36 10.17 6.29
CA ALA A 146 19.30 11.62 6.09
C ALA A 146 20.27 12.36 7.02
N ASP A 147 20.20 12.09 8.32
CA ASP A 147 21.00 12.78 9.32
C ASP A 147 22.51 12.58 9.10
N ALA A 148 22.93 11.36 8.74
CA ALA A 148 24.33 11.05 8.46
C ALA A 148 24.82 11.72 7.16
N VAL A 149 23.98 11.78 6.13
CA VAL A 149 24.30 12.47 4.87
C VAL A 149 24.41 13.98 5.10
N VAL A 150 23.47 14.57 5.82
CA VAL A 150 23.45 15.98 6.20
C VAL A 150 24.69 16.32 7.02
N ALA A 151 25.03 15.49 8.01
CA ALA A 151 26.26 15.61 8.79
C ALA A 151 27.54 15.59 7.94
N GLY A 152 27.62 14.67 6.96
CA GLY A 152 28.76 14.57 6.05
C GLY A 152 28.98 15.81 5.18
N LEU A 153 27.93 16.61 4.95
CA LEU A 153 28.01 17.89 4.23
C LEU A 153 28.35 19.08 5.16
N GLY A 154 28.64 18.81 6.43
CA GLY A 154 29.01 19.78 7.44
C GLY A 154 27.83 20.57 8.02
N PHE A 155 26.61 20.04 7.91
CA PHE A 155 25.45 20.50 8.66
C PHE A 155 25.33 19.72 9.97
N PRO A 156 24.66 20.24 11.01
CA PRO A 156 24.35 19.45 12.19
C PRO A 156 23.32 18.37 11.84
N ALA A 157 23.55 17.16 12.35
CA ALA A 157 22.61 16.04 12.24
C ALA A 157 21.30 16.31 12.98
N THR A 158 21.32 17.20 13.98
CA THR A 158 20.14 17.64 14.71
C THR A 158 19.41 18.71 13.90
N GLY A 159 18.07 18.74 13.93
CA GLY A 159 17.24 19.75 13.25
C GLY A 159 17.39 21.19 13.75
N GLU A 160 18.46 21.48 14.48
CA GLU A 160 18.79 22.78 15.03
C GLU A 160 19.02 23.82 13.93
N LEU A 161 18.74 25.07 14.29
CA LEU A 161 19.05 26.21 13.46
C LEU A 161 20.58 26.29 13.24
N PHE A 162 21.00 26.26 11.98
CA PHE A 162 22.40 26.34 11.60
C PHE A 162 22.59 27.39 10.52
N PHE A 163 23.66 28.17 10.63
CA PHE A 163 24.05 29.16 9.65
C PHE A 163 25.58 29.29 9.64
N ASP A 164 26.17 29.16 8.47
CA ASP A 164 27.61 29.25 8.28
C ASP A 164 27.95 29.92 6.93
N ILE A 165 29.04 30.68 6.92
CA ILE A 165 29.58 31.36 5.75
C ILE A 165 31.05 31.02 5.63
N GLN A 166 31.41 30.37 4.53
CA GLN A 166 32.79 30.08 4.18
C GLN A 166 33.21 30.89 2.96
N VAL A 167 34.37 31.53 3.03
CA VAL A 167 34.97 32.25 1.90
C VAL A 167 36.27 31.53 1.54
N ALA A 168 36.34 31.00 0.33
CA ALA A 168 37.51 30.34 -0.22
C ALA A 168 38.09 31.20 -1.34
N GLU A 169 39.41 31.39 -1.34
CA GLU A 169 40.12 32.07 -2.42
C GLU A 169 40.49 31.06 -3.52
N GLU A 170 40.20 31.44 -4.77
CA GLU A 170 40.50 30.65 -5.95
C GLU A 170 41.91 30.96 -6.48
N ARG A 171 42.46 30.05 -7.29
CA ARG A 171 43.84 30.15 -7.80
C ARG A 171 44.09 31.38 -8.69
N ASP A 172 43.03 31.97 -9.23
CA ASP A 172 43.03 33.13 -10.10
C ASP A 172 42.74 34.45 -9.35
N GLY A 173 42.65 34.41 -8.01
CA GLY A 173 42.32 35.56 -7.17
C GLY A 173 40.82 35.83 -7.07
N GLY A 174 39.97 34.92 -7.57
CA GLY A 174 38.54 34.92 -7.29
C GLY A 174 38.23 34.51 -5.86
N HIS A 175 37.00 34.76 -5.40
CA HIS A 175 36.50 34.24 -4.13
C HIS A 175 35.21 33.46 -4.35
N THR A 176 35.17 32.21 -3.88
CA THR A 176 33.93 31.43 -3.75
C THR A 176 33.39 31.61 -2.34
N VAL A 177 32.14 32.09 -2.24
CA VAL A 177 31.40 32.19 -0.98
C VAL A 177 30.38 31.07 -0.90
N THR A 178 30.54 30.19 0.09
CA THR A 178 29.59 29.12 0.39
C THR A 178 28.78 29.48 1.63
N ILE A 179 27.48 29.61 1.47
CA ILE A 179 26.53 29.87 2.57
C ILE A 179 25.75 28.59 2.84
N ARG A 180 25.76 28.13 4.08
CA ARG A 180 25.00 26.96 4.54
C ARG A 180 23.99 27.39 5.59
N HIS A 181 22.74 26.97 5.41
CA HIS A 181 21.66 27.29 6.35
C HIS A 181 20.70 26.11 6.49
N GLN A 182 20.34 25.77 7.73
CA GLN A 182 19.36 24.74 8.08
C GLN A 182 18.43 25.24 9.17
N ARG A 183 17.15 24.88 9.06
CA ARG A 183 16.12 25.15 10.06
C ARG A 183 15.02 24.08 9.98
N GLU A 184 14.45 23.74 11.12
CA GLU A 184 13.18 23.01 11.16
C GLU A 184 12.03 23.95 10.79
N VAL A 185 11.06 23.44 10.04
CA VAL A 185 9.90 24.23 9.58
C VAL A 185 8.62 23.44 9.86
N ASP A 186 7.86 23.92 10.83
CA ASP A 186 6.56 23.35 11.22
C ASP A 186 5.43 23.73 10.25
N GLU A 187 5.66 23.53 8.95
CA GLU A 187 4.70 23.84 7.91
C GLU A 187 4.60 22.72 6.87
N SER A 188 3.46 22.66 6.19
CA SER A 188 3.32 21.73 5.08
C SER A 188 4.31 22.06 3.95
N TRP A 189 4.81 21.03 3.27
CA TRP A 189 5.69 21.17 2.11
C TRP A 189 5.10 22.10 1.02
N GLY A 190 3.77 22.10 0.84
CA GLY A 190 3.08 23.00 -0.08
C GLY A 190 3.21 24.49 0.30
N SER A 191 3.18 24.82 1.60
CA SER A 191 3.37 26.20 2.09
C SER A 191 4.81 26.67 1.90
N VAL A 192 5.77 25.78 2.15
CA VAL A 192 7.20 26.08 2.00
C VAL A 192 7.55 26.31 0.54
N THR A 193 7.14 25.41 -0.35
CA THR A 193 7.41 25.53 -1.80
C THR A 193 6.73 26.73 -2.44
N ALA A 194 5.52 27.12 -1.98
CA ALA A 194 4.84 28.31 -2.47
C ALA A 194 5.62 29.62 -2.18
N ARG A 195 6.31 29.71 -1.04
CA ARG A 195 7.17 30.85 -0.68
C ARG A 195 8.44 30.89 -1.51
N ILE A 196 9.16 29.76 -1.56
CA ILE A 196 10.45 29.66 -2.24
C ILE A 196 10.31 29.94 -3.75
N ARG A 197 9.18 29.58 -4.35
CA ARG A 197 8.92 29.84 -5.78
C ARG A 197 8.80 31.33 -6.13
N LEU A 198 8.56 32.19 -5.14
CA LEU A 198 8.50 33.65 -5.31
C LEU A 198 9.89 34.30 -5.24
N ASP A 199 10.82 33.72 -4.50
CA ASP A 199 12.12 34.35 -4.19
C ASP A 199 13.26 33.93 -5.15
N ILE A 200 13.17 32.77 -5.81
CA ILE A 200 14.23 32.26 -6.70
C ILE A 200 14.42 33.11 -7.98
N TRP A 201 13.42 33.91 -8.37
CA TRP A 201 13.46 34.74 -9.58
C TRP A 201 13.58 36.25 -9.30
N ALA A 202 13.91 36.64 -8.07
CA ALA A 202 14.01 38.04 -7.65
C ALA A 202 15.47 38.53 -7.52
N PHE A 203 16.36 38.05 -8.39
CA PHE A 203 17.71 38.60 -8.59
C PHE A 203 17.84 39.13 -10.01
#